data_AF-A0A8H7J7A4-F1
#
_entry.id   AF-A0A8H7J7A4-F1
#
_cell.length_a   1.000
_cell.length_b   1.000
_cell.length_c   1.000
_cell.angle_alpha   90.00
_cell.angle_beta   90.00
_cell.angle_gamma   90.00
#
_symmetry.space_group_name_H-M   'P 1'
#
loop_
_entity.id
_entity.type
_entity.pdbx_description
1 polymer ?
#
loop_
_entity_poly.entity_id
_entity_poly.type
_entity_poly.pdbx_seq_one_letter_code
_entity_poly.pdbx_strand_id
1 'polypeptide(L)'
;MSTMETEQLDADISHLHSRIATLQAHRANLSSILLSQPHLATRLGNDATAERIIGEQSKRNLENTYRACAGVTAYRVKDPDPYAADNGDILGISIEVPVNGSFVDTYHVLFTLREHENSKRLRVHKHTVPSCIPLQQLANKWLPQDTRNADGVKGAEQDLVKFGRALRRELVSWHMRLQAVRDLREEAKLPDGQVDDHVEDHVPSGGRVLNAFVSDDSSDAEEDDGNGPVRMLDLETDAAVRQVTITWSDGRTAVLVITKDGRVEKAVCRARDGGRDVVSSTKAIGPLNGLLRRLS
;
A
#
# COMPACT_ATOMS: atom_id res chain seq x y z
N MET A 1 9.59 10.07 -46.60
CA MET A 1 10.62 9.02 -46.41
C MET A 1 11.49 9.32 -45.19
N SER A 2 12.03 10.53 -45.03
CA SER A 2 12.90 10.87 -43.88
C SER A 2 12.25 10.85 -42.49
N THR A 3 10.94 11.04 -42.36
CA THR A 3 10.25 11.03 -41.04
C THR A 3 10.10 9.61 -40.47
N MET A 4 9.92 8.60 -41.32
CA MET A 4 9.83 7.21 -40.89
C MET A 4 11.20 6.66 -40.45
N GLU A 5 12.29 7.12 -41.07
CA GLU A 5 13.65 6.78 -40.62
C GLU A 5 13.98 7.40 -39.26
N THR A 6 13.53 8.64 -38.99
CA THR A 6 13.74 9.27 -37.68
C THR A 6 12.93 8.59 -36.57
N GLU A 7 11.68 8.22 -36.84
CA GLU A 7 10.83 7.50 -35.87
C GLU A 7 11.39 6.10 -35.55
N GLN A 8 11.94 5.39 -36.55
CA GLN A 8 12.62 4.12 -36.33
C GLN A 8 13.88 4.28 -35.49
N LEU A 9 14.68 5.31 -35.74
CA LEU A 9 15.87 5.60 -34.94
C LEU A 9 15.51 5.96 -33.48
N ASP A 10 14.45 6.74 -33.26
CA ASP A 10 14.00 7.09 -31.90
C ASP A 10 13.45 5.89 -31.14
N ALA A 11 12.74 4.98 -31.83
CA ALA A 11 12.30 3.71 -31.26
C ALA A 11 13.49 2.82 -30.88
N ASP A 12 14.52 2.74 -31.74
CA ASP A 12 15.73 1.97 -31.47
C ASP A 12 16.55 2.57 -30.32
N ILE A 13 16.67 3.90 -30.23
CA ILE A 13 17.32 4.60 -29.12
C ILE A 13 16.58 4.33 -27.82
N SER A 14 15.24 4.42 -27.83
CA SER A 14 14.41 4.13 -26.67
C SER A 14 14.56 2.67 -26.23
N HIS A 15 14.59 1.74 -27.18
CA HIS A 15 14.84 0.32 -26.93
C HIS A 15 16.24 0.11 -26.33
N LEU A 16 17.29 0.73 -26.89
CA LEU A 16 18.66 0.64 -26.35
C LEU A 16 18.77 1.21 -24.95
N HIS A 17 18.13 2.35 -24.66
CA HIS A 17 18.08 2.92 -23.31
C HIS A 17 17.39 1.99 -22.31
N SER A 18 16.24 1.41 -22.69
CA SER A 18 15.57 0.42 -21.84
C SER A 18 16.46 -0.80 -21.61
N ARG A 19 17.18 -1.27 -22.64
CA ARG A 19 18.10 -2.40 -22.51
C ARG A 19 19.28 -2.07 -21.59
N ILE A 20 19.88 -0.90 -21.70
CA ILE A 20 20.95 -0.45 -20.81
C ILE A 20 20.46 -0.40 -19.36
N ALA A 21 19.27 0.17 -19.13
CA ALA A 21 18.66 0.21 -17.81
C ALA A 21 18.47 -1.21 -17.22
N THR A 22 17.97 -2.17 -18.02
CA THR A 22 17.81 -3.56 -17.57
C THR A 22 19.14 -4.23 -17.24
N LEU A 23 20.19 -4.03 -18.05
CA LEU A 23 21.51 -4.60 -17.81
C LEU A 23 22.18 -3.99 -16.58
N GLN A 24 22.02 -2.68 -16.37
CA GLN A 24 22.51 -2.00 -15.18
C GLN A 24 21.80 -2.50 -13.91
N ALA A 25 20.48 -2.67 -13.95
CA ALA A 25 19.71 -3.24 -12.85
C ALA A 25 20.13 -4.68 -12.54
N HIS A 26 20.34 -5.51 -13.58
CA HIS A 26 20.81 -6.88 -13.41
C HIS A 26 22.21 -6.92 -12.79
N ARG A 27 23.14 -6.07 -13.26
CA ARG A 27 24.48 -5.93 -12.66
C ARG A 27 24.41 -5.52 -11.18
N ALA A 28 23.55 -4.55 -10.86
CA ALA A 28 23.35 -4.11 -9.49
C ALA A 28 22.85 -5.25 -8.59
N ASN A 29 21.87 -6.03 -9.05
CA ASN A 29 21.35 -7.20 -8.33
C ASN A 29 22.43 -8.25 -8.09
N LEU A 30 23.16 -8.65 -9.12
CA LEU A 30 24.27 -9.62 -8.99
C LEU A 30 25.36 -9.10 -8.03
N SER A 31 25.69 -7.81 -8.10
CA SER A 31 26.67 -7.21 -7.18
C SER A 31 26.19 -7.25 -5.73
N SER A 32 24.91 -6.96 -5.46
CA SER A 32 24.34 -7.04 -4.11
C SER A 32 24.31 -8.47 -3.60
N ILE A 33 23.96 -9.45 -4.46
CA ILE A 33 23.99 -10.87 -4.11
C ILE A 33 25.40 -11.29 -3.73
N LEU A 34 26.42 -10.95 -4.54
CA LEU A 34 27.80 -11.27 -4.23
C LEU A 34 28.23 -10.65 -2.90
N LEU A 35 28.03 -9.34 -2.72
CA LEU A 35 28.40 -8.61 -1.50
C LEU A 35 27.65 -9.11 -0.25
N SER A 36 26.50 -9.75 -0.41
CA SER A 36 25.74 -10.36 0.69
C SER A 36 26.27 -11.73 1.13
N GLN A 37 27.22 -12.33 0.40
CA GLN A 37 27.75 -13.66 0.73
C GLN A 37 28.66 -13.61 1.98
N PRO A 38 28.45 -14.50 2.96
CA PRO A 38 29.15 -14.44 4.26
C PRO A 38 30.66 -14.69 4.16
N HIS A 39 31.11 -15.43 3.14
CA HIS A 39 32.51 -15.79 2.95
C HIS A 39 33.26 -14.87 1.99
N LEU A 40 32.62 -13.82 1.47
CA LEU A 40 33.27 -12.91 0.53
C LEU A 40 34.35 -12.07 1.24
N ALA A 41 34.05 -11.57 2.44
CA ALA A 41 35.00 -10.79 3.24
C ALA A 41 36.30 -11.55 3.54
N THR A 42 36.21 -12.86 3.84
CA THR A 42 37.39 -13.68 4.12
C THR A 42 38.22 -14.02 2.87
N ARG A 43 37.59 -13.98 1.69
CA ARG A 43 38.26 -14.28 0.41
C ARG A 43 38.92 -13.08 -0.24
N LEU A 44 38.41 -11.88 0.02
CA LEU A 44 38.88 -10.65 -0.64
C LEU A 44 40.16 -10.08 -0.04
N GLY A 45 40.62 -10.62 1.09
CA GLY A 45 41.84 -10.17 1.78
C GLY A 45 41.70 -8.76 2.37
N ASN A 46 42.84 -8.14 2.73
CA ASN A 46 42.89 -6.84 3.42
C ASN A 46 42.82 -5.65 2.44
N ASP A 47 41.89 -5.66 1.48
CA ASP A 47 41.63 -4.48 0.65
C ASP A 47 40.68 -3.53 1.39
N ALA A 48 41.21 -2.40 1.86
CA ALA A 48 40.46 -1.39 2.61
C ALA A 48 39.23 -0.85 1.83
N THR A 49 39.31 -0.78 0.50
CA THR A 49 38.17 -0.31 -0.30
C THR A 49 37.05 -1.33 -0.32
N ALA A 50 37.41 -2.61 -0.40
CA ALA A 50 36.46 -3.69 -0.47
C ALA A 50 35.84 -3.99 0.90
N GLU A 51 36.61 -3.90 1.99
CA GLU A 51 36.11 -3.94 3.36
C GLU A 51 35.05 -2.86 3.61
N ARG A 52 35.29 -1.63 3.12
CA ARG A 52 34.30 -0.54 3.23
C ARG A 52 33.00 -0.89 2.51
N ILE A 53 33.07 -1.35 1.27
CA ILE A 53 31.88 -1.70 0.47
C ILE A 53 31.10 -2.85 1.11
N ILE A 54 31.79 -3.87 1.62
CA ILE A 54 31.18 -4.99 2.33
C ILE A 54 30.53 -4.50 3.63
N GLY A 55 31.20 -3.62 4.38
CA GLY A 55 30.67 -3.02 5.60
C GLY A 55 29.42 -2.16 5.34
N GLU A 56 29.38 -1.43 4.23
CA GLU A 56 28.20 -0.69 3.79
C GLU A 56 27.06 -1.63 3.37
N GLN A 57 27.36 -2.72 2.64
CA GLN A 57 26.36 -3.72 2.29
C GLN A 57 25.80 -4.42 3.53
N SER A 58 26.63 -4.77 4.52
CA SER A 58 26.16 -5.47 5.72
C SER A 58 25.24 -4.58 6.55
N LYS A 59 25.55 -3.28 6.68
CA LYS A 59 24.65 -2.29 7.31
C LYS A 59 23.31 -2.18 6.57
N ARG A 60 23.33 -2.11 5.23
CA ARG A 60 22.11 -2.09 4.41
C ARG A 60 21.29 -3.37 4.57
N ASN A 61 21.93 -4.54 4.59
CA ASN A 61 21.25 -5.82 4.81
C ASN A 61 20.59 -5.87 6.19
N LEU A 62 21.28 -5.37 7.22
CA LEU A 62 20.75 -5.29 8.58
C LEU A 62 19.55 -4.34 8.66
N GLU A 63 19.64 -3.16 8.04
CA GLU A 63 18.54 -2.21 7.94
C GLU A 63 17.33 -2.82 7.23
N ASN A 64 17.54 -3.44 6.07
CA ASN A 64 16.48 -4.13 5.32
C ASN A 64 15.83 -5.25 6.15
N THR A 65 16.62 -5.96 6.96
CA THR A 65 16.10 -6.99 7.86
C THR A 65 15.19 -6.38 8.93
N TYR A 66 15.59 -5.26 9.53
CA TYR A 66 14.75 -4.55 10.49
C TYR A 66 13.47 -4.01 9.85
N ARG A 67 13.58 -3.43 8.65
CA ARG A 67 12.43 -2.92 7.89
C ARG A 67 11.42 -4.03 7.56
N ALA A 68 11.88 -5.13 6.97
CA ALA A 68 11.04 -6.27 6.61
C ALA A 68 10.40 -6.97 7.83
N CYS A 69 11.15 -7.16 8.91
CA CYS A 69 10.67 -7.93 10.08
C CYS A 69 9.85 -7.08 11.06
N ALA A 70 10.27 -5.84 11.35
CA ALA A 70 9.56 -4.97 12.28
C ALA A 70 8.38 -4.25 11.60
N GLY A 71 8.50 -3.93 10.31
CA GLY A 71 7.53 -3.19 9.52
C GLY A 71 7.32 -1.72 9.94
N VAL A 72 7.92 -1.31 11.06
CA VAL A 72 7.95 0.07 11.55
C VAL A 72 9.36 0.37 12.01
N THR A 73 10.01 1.34 11.39
CA THR A 73 11.38 1.75 11.72
C THR A 73 11.45 3.26 11.90
N ALA A 74 12.27 3.71 12.84
CA ALA A 74 12.49 5.13 13.09
C ALA A 74 13.83 5.56 12.47
N TYR A 75 13.86 6.77 11.91
CA TYR A 75 15.04 7.39 11.32
C TYR A 75 15.08 8.87 11.65
N ARG A 76 16.26 9.47 11.65
CA ARG A 76 16.43 10.90 11.89
C ARG A 76 16.51 11.62 10.55
N VAL A 77 15.79 12.72 10.43
CA VAL A 77 15.81 13.61 9.28
C VAL A 77 16.21 15.00 9.76
N LYS A 78 16.98 15.71 8.95
CA LYS A 78 17.25 17.12 9.19
C LYS A 78 16.50 17.96 8.17
N ASP A 79 15.65 18.86 8.63
CA ASP A 79 15.01 19.87 7.78
C ASP A 79 16.11 20.81 7.25
N PRO A 80 16.24 20.97 5.92
CA PRO A 80 17.19 21.91 5.34
C PRO A 80 16.83 23.38 5.61
N ASP A 81 15.60 23.69 6.06
CA ASP A 81 15.19 25.07 6.34
C ASP A 81 15.96 25.66 7.54
N PRO A 82 16.71 26.76 7.37
CA PRO A 82 17.41 27.44 8.47
C PRO A 82 16.47 28.02 9.54
N TYR A 83 15.18 28.17 9.26
CA TYR A 83 14.17 28.65 10.22
C TYR A 83 13.37 27.51 10.88
N ALA A 84 13.73 26.25 10.64
CA ALA A 84 13.04 25.11 11.21
C ALA A 84 13.16 25.07 12.74
N ALA A 85 12.07 24.65 13.40
CA ALA A 85 12.07 24.43 14.85
C ALA A 85 13.08 23.35 15.25
N ASP A 86 13.69 23.50 16.43
CA ASP A 86 14.67 22.56 17.01
C ASP A 86 15.87 22.27 16.07
N ASN A 87 16.41 23.31 15.42
CA ASN A 87 17.56 23.20 14.50
C ASN A 87 17.32 22.24 13.31
N GLY A 88 16.04 22.06 12.95
CA GLY A 88 15.61 21.14 11.90
C GLY A 88 15.65 19.67 12.30
N ASP A 89 15.81 19.32 13.58
CA ASP A 89 15.80 17.91 13.99
C ASP A 89 14.38 17.33 13.94
N ILE A 90 14.16 16.45 12.96
CA ILE A 90 12.90 15.76 12.71
C ILE A 90 13.09 14.26 12.98
N LEU A 91 12.16 13.68 13.74
CA LEU A 91 12.06 12.23 13.88
C LEU A 91 11.12 11.70 12.80
N GLY A 92 11.61 10.85 11.92
CA GLY A 92 10.80 10.14 10.93
C GLY A 92 10.47 8.73 11.40
N ILE A 93 9.27 8.27 11.11
CA ILE A 93 8.88 6.86 11.17
C ILE A 93 8.50 6.41 9.76
N SER A 94 9.05 5.28 9.33
CA SER A 94 8.70 4.60 8.09
C SER A 94 7.89 3.35 8.41
N ILE A 95 6.80 3.16 7.68
CA ILE A 95 5.86 2.06 7.86
C ILE A 95 5.76 1.29 6.57
N GLU A 96 6.12 0.02 6.65
CA GLU A 96 6.07 -0.91 5.55
C GLU A 96 4.89 -1.85 5.68
N VAL A 97 4.19 -1.99 4.56
CA VAL A 97 2.97 -2.79 4.47
C VAL A 97 3.24 -3.93 3.48
N PRO A 98 3.48 -5.16 3.97
CA PRO A 98 3.60 -6.31 3.10
C PRO A 98 2.23 -6.74 2.60
N VAL A 99 2.10 -6.91 1.28
CA VAL A 99 0.87 -7.29 0.57
C VAL A 99 1.24 -8.27 -0.54
N ASN A 100 0.60 -9.44 -0.58
CA ASN A 100 0.79 -10.46 -1.62
C ASN A 100 2.26 -10.86 -1.90
N GLY A 101 3.11 -10.86 -0.89
CA GLY A 101 4.53 -11.24 -1.02
C GLY A 101 5.44 -10.10 -1.50
N SER A 102 4.90 -8.91 -1.77
CA SER A 102 5.67 -7.70 -2.03
C SER A 102 5.43 -6.65 -0.94
N PHE A 103 6.24 -5.60 -0.92
CA PHE A 103 6.01 -4.43 -0.08
C PHE A 103 5.37 -3.32 -0.91
N VAL A 104 4.33 -2.69 -0.37
CA VAL A 104 3.79 -1.45 -0.93
C VAL A 104 4.73 -0.29 -0.60
N ASP A 105 4.58 0.83 -1.30
CA ASP A 105 5.29 2.06 -1.01
C ASP A 105 5.25 2.41 0.47
N THR A 106 6.40 2.89 0.95
CA THR A 106 6.62 3.12 2.36
C THR A 106 5.88 4.38 2.82
N TYR A 107 5.10 4.26 3.88
CA TYR A 107 4.43 5.41 4.47
C TYR A 107 5.36 6.10 5.47
N HIS A 108 5.51 7.41 5.35
CA HIS A 108 6.36 8.21 6.21
C HIS A 108 5.49 9.09 7.11
N VAL A 109 5.84 9.15 8.39
CA VAL A 109 5.28 10.10 9.35
C VAL A 109 6.43 10.84 10.02
N LEU A 110 6.45 12.16 9.85
CA LEU A 110 7.47 13.05 10.38
C LEU A 110 6.96 13.74 11.64
N PHE A 111 7.78 13.75 12.68
CA PHE A 111 7.50 14.36 13.97
C PHE A 111 8.47 15.49 14.26
N THR A 112 7.93 16.59 14.75
CA THR A 112 8.71 17.70 15.31
C THR A 112 8.62 17.65 16.83
N LEU A 113 9.73 17.97 17.48
CA LEU A 113 9.77 18.12 18.92
C LEU A 113 9.25 19.50 19.32
N ARG A 114 8.30 19.53 20.25
CA ARG A 114 7.80 20.77 20.86
C ARG A 114 8.13 20.76 22.33
N GLU A 115 8.79 21.81 22.79
CA GLU A 115 9.04 22.02 24.21
C GLU A 115 7.75 22.57 24.86
N HIS A 116 7.26 21.89 25.89
CA HIS A 116 6.11 22.32 26.68
C HIS A 116 6.40 22.19 28.17
N GLU A 117 6.45 23.33 28.87
CA GLU A 117 6.52 23.57 30.32
C GLU A 117 7.61 22.83 31.14
N ASN A 118 8.40 21.92 30.52
CA ASN A 118 9.63 21.24 30.95
C ASN A 118 9.81 19.85 30.29
N SER A 119 8.89 19.44 29.39
CA SER A 119 8.97 18.17 28.67
C SER A 119 9.01 18.38 27.15
N LYS A 120 9.91 17.66 26.49
CA LYS A 120 9.98 17.56 25.04
C LYS A 120 8.92 16.56 24.56
N ARG A 121 7.95 17.02 23.76
CA ARG A 121 6.83 16.21 23.25
C ARG A 121 6.84 16.18 21.74
N LEU A 122 6.53 15.02 21.17
CA LEU A 122 6.46 14.84 19.73
C LEU A 122 5.08 15.24 19.20
N ARG A 123 5.08 15.94 18.07
CA ARG A 123 3.89 16.31 17.31
C ARG A 123 4.06 15.88 15.86
N VAL A 124 3.01 15.33 15.27
CA VAL A 124 2.97 15.02 13.83
C VAL A 124 3.09 16.31 13.03
N HIS A 125 4.08 16.38 12.14
CA HIS A 125 4.35 17.51 11.26
C HIS A 125 3.83 17.26 9.85
N LYS A 126 4.33 16.23 9.17
CA LYS A 126 3.94 15.82 7.81
C LYS A 126 3.81 14.31 7.72
N HIS A 127 2.97 13.82 6.81
CA HIS A 127 2.82 12.38 6.57
C HIS A 127 2.40 12.08 5.13
N THR A 128 2.64 10.85 4.68
CA THR A 128 2.13 10.31 3.41
C THR A 128 0.93 9.37 3.59
N VAL A 129 0.39 9.26 4.81
CA VAL A 129 -0.75 8.39 5.12
C VAL A 129 -2.04 8.89 4.44
N PRO A 130 -2.81 8.01 3.77
CA PRO A 130 -4.11 8.35 3.17
C PRO A 130 -5.10 8.97 4.15
N SER A 131 -5.93 9.91 3.67
CA SER A 131 -6.91 10.64 4.48
C SER A 131 -8.00 9.76 5.09
N CYS A 132 -8.29 8.59 4.48
CA CYS A 132 -9.25 7.62 4.98
C CYS A 132 -8.78 6.91 6.26
N ILE A 133 -7.51 7.05 6.64
CA ILE A 133 -6.92 6.50 7.86
C ILE A 133 -6.94 7.57 8.95
N PRO A 134 -7.48 7.26 10.14
CA PRO A 134 -7.69 8.27 11.20
C PRO A 134 -6.41 8.57 11.99
N LEU A 135 -5.41 9.15 11.31
CA LEU A 135 -4.09 9.45 11.89
C LEU A 135 -4.19 10.36 13.12
N GLN A 136 -5.03 11.40 13.07
CA GLN A 136 -5.21 12.33 14.18
C GLN A 136 -5.81 11.66 15.41
N GLN A 137 -6.75 10.73 15.24
CA GLN A 137 -7.35 10.00 16.36
C GLN A 137 -6.31 9.07 17.02
N LEU A 138 -5.46 8.43 16.20
CA LEU A 138 -4.34 7.63 16.70
C LEU A 138 -3.30 8.51 17.41
N ALA A 139 -2.99 9.68 16.87
CA ALA A 139 -2.08 10.63 17.48
C ALA A 139 -2.63 11.14 18.82
N ASN A 140 -3.90 11.54 18.91
CA ASN A 140 -4.48 12.00 20.17
C ASN A 140 -4.52 10.90 21.24
N LYS A 141 -4.67 9.64 20.84
CA LYS A 141 -4.69 8.49 21.75
C LYS A 141 -3.30 8.12 22.30
N TRP A 142 -2.27 8.15 21.44
CA TRP A 142 -0.94 7.62 21.78
C TRP A 142 0.14 8.70 21.94
N LEU A 143 -0.11 9.90 21.44
CA LEU A 143 0.75 11.08 21.48
C LEU A 143 -0.03 12.30 22.02
N PRO A 144 -0.57 12.22 23.26
CA PRO A 144 -1.34 13.32 23.84
C PRO A 144 -0.48 14.59 23.93
N GLN A 145 -1.04 15.72 23.50
CA GLN A 145 -0.35 17.01 23.54
C GLN A 145 -0.61 17.77 24.85
N ASP A 146 -1.79 17.60 25.45
CA ASP A 146 -2.17 18.30 26.69
C ASP A 146 -1.80 17.51 27.95
N THR A 147 -1.38 18.23 28.99
CA THR A 147 -1.16 17.72 30.35
C THR A 147 -2.37 17.93 31.26
N ARG A 148 -3.35 18.75 30.86
CA ARG A 148 -4.44 19.16 31.74
C ARG A 148 -5.62 18.21 31.64
N ASN A 149 -5.49 17.04 32.26
CA ASN A 149 -6.66 16.46 32.90
C ASN A 149 -7.05 17.39 34.06
N ALA A 150 -8.34 17.67 34.22
CA ALA A 150 -8.89 18.57 35.25
C ALA A 150 -8.50 18.18 36.70
N ASP A 151 -7.95 16.98 36.90
CA ASP A 151 -7.67 16.37 38.21
C ASP A 151 -6.18 16.30 38.61
N GLY A 152 -5.27 17.04 37.95
CA GLY A 152 -3.88 17.19 38.43
C GLY A 152 -3.00 15.92 38.36
N VAL A 153 -3.47 14.85 37.72
CA VAL A 153 -2.68 13.63 37.46
C VAL A 153 -1.70 13.91 36.32
N LYS A 154 -0.43 13.55 36.50
CA LYS A 154 0.64 13.65 35.48
C LYS A 154 0.11 13.20 34.11
N GLY A 155 0.21 14.08 33.11
CA GLY A 155 -0.29 13.81 31.76
C GLY A 155 0.28 12.49 31.21
N ALA A 156 -0.54 11.76 30.44
CA ALA A 156 -0.17 10.46 29.88
C ALA A 156 1.14 10.54 29.06
N GLU A 157 2.03 9.57 29.27
CA GLU A 157 3.29 9.47 28.53
C GLU A 157 3.04 9.12 27.07
N GLN A 158 3.84 9.72 26.17
CA GLN A 158 3.76 9.45 24.74
C GLN A 158 4.36 8.08 24.42
N ASP A 159 3.63 7.24 23.68
CA ASP A 159 4.07 5.89 23.30
C ASP A 159 4.13 5.75 21.78
N LEU A 160 5.31 5.99 21.22
CA LEU A 160 5.59 5.86 19.79
C LEU A 160 5.46 4.42 19.29
N VAL A 161 5.76 3.43 20.14
CA VAL A 161 5.73 2.02 19.75
C VAL A 161 4.28 1.59 19.54
N LYS A 162 3.39 1.95 20.47
CA LYS A 162 1.95 1.67 20.33
C LYS A 162 1.33 2.49 19.21
N PHE A 163 1.73 3.75 19.04
CA PHE A 163 1.31 4.57 17.89
C PHE A 163 1.67 3.89 16.55
N GLY A 164 2.95 3.55 16.35
CA GLY A 164 3.43 2.93 15.12
C GLY A 164 2.77 1.59 14.84
N ARG A 165 2.61 0.74 15.87
CA ARG A 165 1.89 -0.54 15.76
C ARG A 165 0.42 -0.36 15.38
N ALA A 166 -0.27 0.61 15.98
CA ALA A 166 -1.67 0.88 15.69
C ALA A 166 -1.84 1.43 14.26
N LEU A 167 -0.98 2.36 13.84
CA LEU A 167 -1.01 2.92 12.50
C LEU A 167 -0.69 1.87 11.44
N ARG A 168 0.35 1.05 11.64
CA ARG A 168 0.66 -0.07 10.74
C ARG A 168 -0.52 -1.04 10.64
N ARG A 169 -1.17 -1.35 11.76
CA ARG A 169 -2.35 -2.24 11.74
C ARG A 169 -3.46 -1.68 10.86
N GLU A 170 -3.78 -0.39 10.96
CA GLU A 170 -4.82 0.23 10.12
C GLU A 170 -4.40 0.26 8.64
N LEU A 171 -3.14 0.59 8.34
CA LEU A 171 -2.60 0.57 6.97
C LEU A 171 -2.64 -0.84 6.35
N VAL A 172 -2.16 -1.86 7.06
CA VAL A 172 -2.22 -3.26 6.62
C VAL A 172 -3.66 -3.68 6.39
N SER A 173 -4.57 -3.34 7.31
CA SER A 173 -5.99 -3.67 7.18
C SER A 173 -6.61 -3.04 5.94
N TRP A 174 -6.28 -1.78 5.65
CA TRP A 174 -6.77 -1.09 4.46
C TRP A 174 -6.29 -1.75 3.16
N HIS A 175 -5.00 -2.11 3.06
CA HIS A 175 -4.49 -2.81 1.89
C HIS A 175 -5.06 -4.22 1.74
N MET A 176 -5.28 -4.95 2.84
CA MET A 176 -5.92 -6.27 2.79
C MET A 176 -7.35 -6.17 2.23
N ARG A 177 -8.10 -5.12 2.58
CA ARG A 177 -9.43 -4.86 2.00
C ARG A 177 -9.37 -4.49 0.53
N LEU A 178 -8.41 -3.64 0.15
CA LEU A 178 -8.19 -3.25 -1.25
C LEU A 178 -7.87 -4.47 -2.11
N GLN A 179 -7.00 -5.36 -1.63
CA GLN A 179 -6.69 -6.61 -2.33
C GLN A 179 -7.90 -7.54 -2.44
N ALA A 180 -8.65 -7.73 -1.35
CA ALA A 180 -9.85 -8.57 -1.39
C ALA A 180 -10.87 -8.07 -2.44
N VAL A 181 -11.01 -6.75 -2.60
CA VAL A 181 -11.86 -6.16 -3.63
C VAL A 181 -11.30 -6.34 -5.03
N ARG A 182 -9.98 -6.20 -5.20
CA ARG A 182 -9.30 -6.50 -6.48
C ARG A 182 -9.52 -7.96 -6.89
N ASP A 183 -9.27 -8.91 -5.99
CA ASP A 183 -9.53 -10.34 -6.21
C ASP A 183 -11.00 -10.58 -6.63
N LEU A 184 -11.96 -9.90 -5.98
CA LEU A 184 -13.38 -10.02 -6.31
C LEU A 184 -13.71 -9.43 -7.70
N ARG A 185 -13.11 -8.30 -8.08
CA ARG A 185 -13.27 -7.71 -9.42
C ARG A 185 -12.73 -8.66 -10.50
N GLU A 186 -11.56 -9.25 -10.25
CA GLU A 186 -10.97 -10.25 -11.13
C GLU A 186 -11.86 -11.50 -11.26
N GLU A 187 -12.41 -12.01 -10.14
CA GLU A 187 -13.35 -13.16 -10.15
C GLU A 187 -14.64 -12.82 -10.92
N ALA A 188 -15.11 -11.57 -10.81
CA ALA A 188 -16.32 -11.07 -11.46
C ALA A 188 -16.11 -10.67 -12.93
N LYS A 189 -14.87 -10.62 -13.42
CA LYS A 189 -14.50 -10.08 -14.75
C LYS A 189 -15.01 -8.66 -14.99
N LEU A 190 -15.07 -7.85 -13.94
CA LEU A 190 -15.38 -6.44 -14.07
C LEU A 190 -14.17 -5.71 -14.64
N PRO A 191 -14.35 -4.70 -15.50
CA PRO A 191 -13.25 -3.81 -15.85
C PRO A 191 -12.68 -3.22 -14.56
N ASP A 192 -11.37 -2.99 -14.54
CA ASP A 192 -10.72 -2.26 -13.45
C ASP A 192 -11.39 -0.88 -13.39
N GLY A 193 -12.35 -0.75 -12.48
CA GLY A 193 -13.02 0.51 -12.22
C GLY A 193 -11.92 1.50 -11.89
N GLN A 194 -11.90 2.61 -12.63
CA GLN A 194 -10.94 3.70 -12.52
C GLN A 194 -11.01 4.24 -11.08
N VAL A 195 -10.30 3.57 -10.17
CA VAL A 195 -9.87 4.19 -8.93
C VAL A 195 -8.97 5.30 -9.44
N ASP A 196 -9.42 6.54 -9.34
CA ASP A 196 -8.61 7.72 -9.66
C ASP A 196 -7.30 7.62 -8.87
N ASP A 197 -6.29 7.02 -9.49
CA ASP A 197 -4.89 7.07 -9.10
C ASP A 197 -4.40 8.50 -9.36
N HIS A 198 -4.91 9.44 -8.56
CA HIS A 198 -4.25 10.71 -8.28
C HIS A 198 -3.31 10.53 -7.08
N VAL A 199 -2.56 9.42 -7.07
CA VAL A 199 -1.31 9.29 -6.32
C VAL A 199 -0.25 9.11 -7.39
N GLU A 200 0.53 10.16 -7.59
CA GLU A 200 1.54 10.30 -8.62
C GLU A 200 2.37 9.01 -8.81
N ASP A 201 2.30 8.47 -10.03
CA ASP A 201 3.17 7.44 -10.58
C ASP A 201 4.63 7.84 -10.39
N HIS A 202 5.29 7.35 -9.34
CA HIS A 202 6.75 7.32 -9.22
C HIS A 202 7.18 5.95 -8.65
N VAL A 203 7.30 4.95 -9.53
CA VAL A 203 8.56 4.27 -9.92
C VAL A 203 8.24 2.89 -10.55
N PRO A 204 8.89 2.53 -11.67
CA PRO A 204 8.73 1.24 -12.32
C PRO A 204 9.30 0.11 -11.44
N SER A 205 8.41 -0.68 -10.84
CA SER A 205 8.81 -1.94 -10.22
C SER A 205 9.15 -2.94 -11.31
N GLY A 206 10.45 -3.11 -11.54
CA GLY A 206 11.01 -4.16 -12.39
C GLY A 206 10.54 -5.53 -11.93
N GLY A 207 9.90 -6.27 -12.84
CA GLY A 207 9.51 -7.65 -12.61
C GLY A 207 8.09 -8.02 -13.03
N ARG A 208 7.51 -7.38 -14.05
CA ARG A 208 6.30 -7.91 -14.70
C ARG A 208 6.70 -8.50 -16.04
N VAL A 209 6.76 -9.84 -16.09
CA VAL A 209 6.88 -10.59 -17.34
C VAL A 209 5.59 -10.38 -18.11
N LEU A 210 5.63 -9.52 -19.13
CA LEU A 210 4.51 -9.24 -20.02
C LEU A 210 4.30 -10.43 -20.96
N ASN A 211 3.36 -11.31 -20.62
CA ASN A 211 2.69 -12.14 -21.62
C ASN A 211 1.67 -11.26 -22.36
N ALA A 212 2.15 -10.35 -23.19
CA ALA A 212 1.35 -9.52 -24.08
C ALA A 212 1.15 -10.24 -25.43
N PHE A 213 0.40 -11.34 -25.40
CA PHE A 213 -0.17 -11.98 -26.60
C PHE A 213 -1.45 -12.72 -26.20
N VAL A 214 -2.53 -11.99 -25.93
CA VAL A 214 -3.90 -12.51 -26.08
C VAL A 214 -4.78 -11.40 -26.63
N SER A 215 -5.47 -11.76 -27.71
CA SER A 215 -6.25 -11.01 -28.68
C SER A 215 -7.08 -9.82 -28.21
N ASP A 216 -7.01 -8.80 -29.06
CA ASP A 216 -8.09 -7.86 -29.39
C ASP A 216 -9.36 -8.66 -29.73
N ASP A 217 -10.34 -8.63 -28.82
CA ASP A 217 -11.72 -9.03 -29.10
C ASP A 217 -12.61 -7.89 -28.62
N SER A 218 -12.97 -7.04 -29.57
CA SER A 218 -13.99 -6.01 -29.44
C SER A 218 -15.33 -6.69 -29.17
N SER A 219 -15.76 -6.76 -27.92
CA SER A 219 -17.12 -7.18 -27.61
C SER A 219 -18.06 -5.99 -27.65
N ASP A 220 -18.87 -5.97 -28.72
CA ASP A 220 -20.10 -5.20 -28.84
C ASP A 220 -20.92 -5.23 -27.54
N ALA A 221 -21.40 -4.06 -27.12
CA ALA A 221 -22.36 -3.93 -26.05
C ALA A 221 -23.72 -4.45 -26.54
N GLU A 222 -23.91 -5.77 -26.46
CA GLU A 222 -25.21 -6.41 -26.64
C GLU A 222 -26.16 -5.94 -25.54
N GLU A 223 -27.32 -5.41 -25.94
CA GLU A 223 -28.43 -5.11 -25.04
C GLU A 223 -28.92 -6.41 -24.39
N ASP A 224 -28.68 -6.56 -23.08
CA ASP A 224 -28.96 -7.77 -22.30
C ASP A 224 -30.46 -8.06 -22.23
N ASP A 225 -30.89 -9.05 -23.01
CA ASP A 225 -32.25 -9.59 -23.04
C ASP A 225 -32.49 -10.50 -21.81
N GLY A 226 -32.37 -9.93 -20.60
CA GLY A 226 -32.97 -10.35 -19.32
C GLY A 226 -32.92 -11.82 -18.83
N ASN A 227 -32.28 -12.73 -19.54
CA ASN A 227 -32.33 -14.18 -19.31
C ASN A 227 -30.95 -14.86 -19.34
N GLY A 228 -29.87 -14.08 -19.22
CA GLY A 228 -28.52 -14.59 -19.01
C GLY A 228 -28.27 -15.07 -17.56
N PRO A 229 -27.20 -15.84 -17.30
CA PRO A 229 -26.79 -16.17 -15.93
C PRO A 229 -26.51 -14.89 -15.14
N VAL A 230 -26.92 -14.84 -13.88
CA VAL A 230 -26.75 -13.67 -13.00
C VAL A 230 -25.26 -13.32 -12.88
N ARG A 231 -24.89 -12.11 -13.33
CA ARG A 231 -23.51 -11.60 -13.28
C ARG A 231 -23.45 -10.33 -12.44
N MET A 232 -22.28 -10.06 -11.87
CA MET A 232 -22.03 -8.78 -11.25
C MET A 232 -21.85 -7.74 -12.35
N LEU A 233 -22.59 -6.63 -12.28
CA LEU A 233 -22.48 -5.51 -13.22
C LEU A 233 -21.54 -4.43 -12.70
N ASP A 234 -21.62 -4.16 -11.40
CA ASP A 234 -20.88 -3.06 -10.79
C ASP A 234 -20.51 -3.35 -9.33
N LEU A 235 -19.41 -2.74 -8.91
CA LEU A 235 -18.84 -2.81 -7.58
C LEU A 235 -18.35 -1.41 -7.19
N GLU A 236 -18.98 -0.81 -6.18
CA GLU A 236 -18.60 0.49 -5.63
C GLU A 236 -18.03 0.34 -4.22
N THR A 237 -17.06 1.18 -3.86
CA THR A 237 -16.41 1.13 -2.54
C THR A 237 -16.20 2.53 -1.97
N ASP A 238 -16.27 2.68 -0.64
CA ASP A 238 -15.78 3.87 0.02
C ASP A 238 -14.23 3.93 0.01
N ALA A 239 -13.65 5.11 0.26
CA ALA A 239 -12.19 5.30 0.24
C ALA A 239 -11.42 4.40 1.24
N ALA A 240 -12.08 3.96 2.33
CA ALA A 240 -11.49 3.03 3.29
C ALA A 240 -11.76 1.55 2.96
N VAL A 241 -12.58 1.25 1.95
CA VAL A 241 -13.04 -0.09 1.59
C VAL A 241 -13.70 -0.81 2.77
N ARG A 242 -14.35 -0.06 3.67
CA ARG A 242 -15.13 -0.58 4.80
C ARG A 242 -16.52 -1.00 4.36
N GLN A 243 -17.04 -0.39 3.31
CA GLN A 243 -18.33 -0.70 2.74
C GLN A 243 -18.19 -0.94 1.23
N VAL A 244 -18.79 -2.03 0.76
CA VAL A 244 -18.82 -2.38 -0.66
C VAL A 244 -20.26 -2.56 -1.10
N THR A 245 -20.63 -1.89 -2.18
CA THR A 245 -21.94 -2.02 -2.81
C THR A 245 -21.78 -2.82 -4.09
N ILE A 246 -22.61 -3.84 -4.28
CA ILE A 246 -22.59 -4.71 -5.45
C ILE A 246 -23.95 -4.64 -6.14
N THR A 247 -23.93 -4.55 -7.46
CA THR A 247 -25.12 -4.58 -8.32
C THR A 247 -25.02 -5.75 -9.29
N TRP A 248 -26.08 -6.57 -9.38
CA TRP A 248 -26.16 -7.71 -10.30
C TRP A 248 -27.06 -7.41 -11.50
N SER A 249 -26.89 -8.20 -12.57
CA SER A 249 -27.65 -8.08 -13.82
C SER A 249 -29.15 -8.27 -13.67
N ASP A 250 -29.59 -9.03 -12.65
CA ASP A 250 -31.00 -9.26 -12.37
C ASP A 250 -31.65 -8.17 -11.49
N GLY A 251 -30.91 -7.09 -11.22
CA GLY A 251 -31.37 -5.95 -10.42
C GLY A 251 -31.23 -6.15 -8.90
N ARG A 252 -30.63 -7.26 -8.43
CA ARG A 252 -30.28 -7.40 -7.02
C ARG A 252 -29.19 -6.41 -6.64
N THR A 253 -29.21 -5.99 -5.38
CA THR A 253 -28.15 -5.16 -4.79
C THR A 253 -27.71 -5.70 -3.44
N ALA A 254 -26.45 -5.53 -3.08
CA ALA A 254 -25.95 -5.89 -1.77
C ALA A 254 -25.03 -4.81 -1.23
N VAL A 255 -25.20 -4.51 0.05
CA VAL A 255 -24.27 -3.66 0.80
C VAL A 255 -23.56 -4.53 1.82
N LEU A 256 -22.23 -4.58 1.71
CA LEU A 256 -21.35 -5.40 2.53
C LEU A 256 -20.51 -4.51 3.45
N VAL A 257 -20.35 -4.91 4.70
CA VAL A 257 -19.40 -4.30 5.64
C VAL A 257 -18.18 -5.21 5.76
N ILE A 258 -16.99 -4.68 5.49
CA ILE A 258 -15.75 -5.44 5.42
C ILE A 258 -14.91 -5.23 6.68
N THR A 259 -14.49 -6.33 7.29
CA THR A 259 -13.58 -6.37 8.43
C THR A 259 -12.16 -5.97 8.05
N LYS A 260 -11.30 -5.81 9.06
CA LYS A 260 -9.88 -5.49 8.87
C LYS A 260 -9.12 -6.52 8.03
N ASP A 261 -9.57 -7.77 8.01
CA ASP A 261 -8.91 -8.87 7.31
C ASP A 261 -9.54 -9.16 5.94
N GLY A 262 -10.35 -8.24 5.39
CA GLY A 262 -10.98 -8.41 4.07
C GLY A 262 -12.17 -9.39 4.06
N ARG A 263 -12.81 -9.65 5.21
CA ARG A 263 -14.00 -10.52 5.31
C ARG A 263 -15.28 -9.72 5.43
N VAL A 264 -16.38 -10.24 4.92
CA VAL A 264 -17.73 -9.68 5.10
C VAL A 264 -18.20 -9.97 6.53
N GLU A 265 -18.36 -8.92 7.33
CA GLU A 265 -18.93 -8.97 8.68
C GLU A 265 -20.46 -8.96 8.65
N LYS A 266 -21.02 -8.07 7.83
CA LYS A 266 -22.45 -7.84 7.69
C LYS A 266 -22.77 -7.67 6.22
N ALA A 267 -23.92 -8.19 5.80
CA ALA A 267 -24.43 -8.02 4.47
C ALA A 267 -25.93 -7.70 4.51
N VAL A 268 -26.35 -6.83 3.61
CA VAL A 268 -27.77 -6.54 3.36
C VAL A 268 -28.00 -6.69 1.87
N CYS A 269 -28.62 -7.81 1.48
CA CYS A 269 -29.03 -8.08 0.11
C CYS A 269 -30.49 -7.65 -0.11
N ARG A 270 -30.77 -7.07 -1.27
CA ARG A 270 -32.11 -6.74 -1.73
C ARG A 270 -32.39 -7.44 -3.05
N ALA A 271 -33.58 -8.03 -3.14
CA ALA A 271 -34.09 -8.61 -4.37
C ALA A 271 -34.52 -7.51 -5.36
N ARG A 272 -34.87 -7.91 -6.59
CA ARG A 272 -35.28 -6.98 -7.67
C ARG A 272 -36.49 -6.10 -7.30
N ASP A 273 -37.36 -6.60 -6.42
CA ASP A 273 -38.54 -5.88 -5.90
C ASP A 273 -38.19 -4.90 -4.76
N GLY A 274 -36.91 -4.78 -4.39
CA GLY A 274 -36.45 -3.98 -3.25
C GLY A 274 -36.65 -4.67 -1.90
N GLY A 275 -37.24 -5.86 -1.88
CA GLY A 275 -37.44 -6.66 -0.68
C GLY A 275 -36.11 -7.13 -0.09
N ARG A 276 -36.00 -7.14 1.24
CA ARG A 276 -34.78 -7.61 1.90
C ARG A 276 -34.68 -9.13 1.80
N ASP A 277 -33.61 -9.61 1.17
CA ASP A 277 -33.30 -11.03 1.09
C ASP A 277 -32.39 -11.44 2.25
N VAL A 278 -33.00 -12.02 3.28
CA VAL A 278 -32.28 -12.48 4.48
C VAL A 278 -31.40 -13.69 4.17
N VAL A 279 -31.80 -14.57 3.26
CA VAL A 279 -31.07 -15.80 2.94
C VAL A 279 -29.74 -15.44 2.25
N SER A 280 -29.80 -14.58 1.23
CA SER A 280 -28.59 -14.11 0.54
C SER A 280 -27.71 -13.28 1.48
N SER A 281 -28.31 -12.48 2.37
CA SER A 281 -27.56 -11.71 3.38
C SER A 281 -26.76 -12.63 4.31
N THR A 282 -27.32 -13.76 4.75
CA THR A 282 -26.60 -14.73 5.60
C THR A 282 -25.52 -15.47 4.83
N LYS A 283 -25.78 -15.85 3.57
CA LYS A 283 -24.79 -16.53 2.71
C LYS A 283 -23.59 -15.65 2.35
N ALA A 284 -23.77 -14.34 2.28
CA ALA A 284 -22.70 -13.40 1.95
C ALA A 284 -21.61 -13.30 3.03
N ILE A 285 -21.93 -13.59 4.30
CA ILE A 285 -21.00 -13.50 5.43
C ILE A 285 -19.82 -14.47 5.25
N GLY A 286 -18.59 -13.99 5.46
CA GLY A 286 -17.38 -14.81 5.31
C GLY A 286 -16.29 -14.12 4.47
N PRO A 287 -15.30 -14.87 3.94
CA PRO A 287 -14.26 -14.32 3.07
C PRO A 287 -14.85 -13.64 1.84
N LEU A 288 -14.32 -12.48 1.43
CA LEU A 288 -14.82 -11.83 0.22
C LEU A 288 -14.55 -12.67 -1.04
N ASN A 289 -13.43 -13.40 -1.05
CA ASN A 289 -13.10 -14.34 -2.11
C ASN A 289 -14.13 -15.49 -2.13
N GLY A 290 -14.62 -15.84 -3.32
CA GLY A 290 -15.68 -16.83 -3.47
C GLY A 290 -17.06 -16.35 -3.01
N LEU A 291 -17.27 -15.04 -2.80
CA LEU A 291 -18.59 -14.45 -2.55
C LEU A 291 -19.57 -14.81 -3.67
N LEU A 292 -19.11 -14.75 -4.93
CA LEU A 292 -19.92 -15.09 -6.10
C LEU A 292 -20.48 -16.52 -6.02
N ARG A 293 -19.65 -17.49 -5.61
CA ARG A 293 -20.06 -18.89 -5.42
C ARG A 293 -21.05 -19.10 -4.27
N ARG A 294 -21.05 -18.21 -3.27
CA ARG A 294 -22.00 -18.29 -2.14
C ARG A 294 -23.35 -17.67 -2.47
N LEU A 295 -23.37 -16.71 -3.40
CA LEU A 295 -24.57 -15.98 -3.80
C LEU A 295 -25.24 -16.51 -5.07
N SER A 296 -24.57 -17.41 -5.81
CA SER A 296 -25.15 -18.21 -6.90
C SER A 296 -26.20 -19.22 -6.41
#